data_AF-A0A7Z0Q8B8-F1
#
_entry.id   AF-A0A7Z0Q8B8-F1
#
_cell.length_a   1.000
_cell.length_b   1.000
_cell.length_c   1.000
_cell.angle_alpha   90.00
_cell.angle_beta   90.00
_cell.angle_gamma   90.00
#
_symmetry.space_group_name_H-M   'P 1'
#
loop_
_entity.id
_entity.type
_entity.pdbx_description
1 polymer ?
#
loop_
_entity_poly.entity_id
_entity_poly.type
_entity_poly.pdbx_seq_one_letter_code
_entity_poly.pdbx_strand_id
1 'polypeptide(L)'
;MRILHISDLHIGHHNPHLLANLKTRAPVLKPNLILVTGDLAHHCDEESLAGARDYLQELAQLCSQSPNGVDPQLGSRSPSGAKQPETNQPKLLVIPGNHDCSLWGWVPVSATQREFRKVFGELPSSHFFPAEQVWIYGFNSATHGWSVRSNGKILGDDLKEFVAVATQLRKEHGTKFDYAYKIVALHHHPVPIGYDDKHARWLTLLNAAEFLEEMIKLDVDLIVHGHEHVHAQATFGRGLLKDDDKQLTIVSVGSLSHLKPGKDNNRFNLIHIEPHGEVYVDSYEGKGATFTTEYSDRFTACTRHQAEERKFKQAVADIGYAYERIELYSQLNMDGDAFRIVNCKGLHLHQSSQPILGRRIALPRTSGYIDLPQVFELDEQSQRRGDRAGPGCLDSAPLDLSGFLPGYAERGALRFCRCVGRA
;
A
#
# COMPACT_ATOMS: atom_id res chain seq x y z
N MET A 1 1.75 -9.74 0.05
CA MET A 1 0.77 -9.18 -0.92
C MET A 1 1.40 -9.12 -2.30
N ARG A 2 0.63 -9.38 -3.36
CA ARG A 2 1.06 -9.27 -4.76
C ARG A 2 0.20 -8.27 -5.52
N ILE A 3 0.81 -7.35 -6.25
CA ILE A 3 0.11 -6.36 -7.07
C ILE A 3 0.58 -6.51 -8.51
N LEU A 4 -0.35 -6.82 -9.42
CA LEU A 4 -0.09 -6.81 -10.86
C LEU A 4 -0.14 -5.35 -11.32
N HIS A 5 0.98 -4.79 -11.73
CA HIS A 5 1.08 -3.42 -12.24
C HIS A 5 1.23 -3.44 -13.76
N ILE A 6 0.25 -2.87 -14.46
CA ILE A 6 0.21 -2.73 -15.91
C ILE A 6 -0.04 -1.27 -16.29
N SER A 7 0.36 -0.90 -17.51
CA SER A 7 0.18 0.44 -18.05
C SER A 7 0.11 0.39 -19.57
N ASP A 8 -0.45 1.43 -20.18
CA ASP A 8 -0.34 1.70 -21.61
C ASP A 8 -0.81 0.50 -22.46
N LEU A 9 -2.07 0.10 -22.20
CA LEU A 9 -2.76 -0.97 -22.92
C LEU A 9 -3.03 -0.53 -24.36
N HIS A 10 -3.46 0.73 -24.55
CA HIS A 10 -3.84 1.29 -25.85
C HIS A 10 -4.85 0.40 -26.61
N ILE A 11 -5.94 -0.04 -25.95
CA ILE A 11 -7.01 -0.82 -26.61
C ILE A 11 -7.47 -0.09 -27.88
N GLY A 12 -7.58 -0.83 -29.00
CA GLY A 12 -7.75 -0.27 -30.36
C GLY A 12 -6.46 -0.14 -31.18
N HIS A 13 -5.29 0.00 -30.55
CA HIS A 13 -3.97 0.02 -31.21
C HIS A 13 -2.92 -0.79 -30.45
N HIS A 14 -3.30 -1.99 -30.04
CA HIS A 14 -2.50 -2.86 -29.17
C HIS A 14 -2.10 -4.16 -29.89
N ASN A 15 -1.13 -4.86 -29.32
CA ASN A 15 -0.77 -6.22 -29.66
C ASN A 15 -1.78 -7.19 -28.99
N PRO A 16 -2.71 -7.79 -29.77
CA PRO A 16 -3.77 -8.63 -29.19
C PRO A 16 -3.21 -9.93 -28.60
N HIS A 17 -2.07 -10.42 -29.09
CA HIS A 17 -1.48 -11.65 -28.59
C HIS A 17 -0.92 -11.49 -27.17
N LEU A 18 -0.32 -10.34 -26.86
CA LEU A 18 0.18 -10.05 -25.53
C LEU A 18 -0.96 -9.87 -24.51
N LEU A 19 -2.04 -9.17 -24.88
CA LEU A 19 -3.22 -9.06 -24.01
C LEU A 19 -3.87 -10.43 -23.77
N ALA A 20 -4.00 -11.26 -24.82
CA ALA A 20 -4.47 -12.63 -24.68
C ALA A 20 -3.54 -13.47 -23.80
N ASN A 21 -2.22 -13.31 -23.93
CA ASN A 21 -1.25 -14.01 -23.09
C ASN A 21 -1.33 -13.56 -21.62
N LEU A 22 -1.53 -12.26 -21.34
CA LEU A 22 -1.66 -11.78 -19.96
C LEU A 22 -2.86 -12.41 -19.25
N LYS A 23 -3.99 -12.62 -19.95
CA LYS A 23 -5.16 -13.34 -19.41
C LYS A 23 -4.82 -14.76 -18.92
N THR A 24 -3.81 -15.40 -19.51
CA THR A 24 -3.32 -16.72 -19.07
C THR A 24 -2.26 -16.62 -17.98
N ARG A 25 -1.45 -15.55 -17.97
CA ARG A 25 -0.36 -15.35 -17.01
C ARG A 25 -0.87 -14.85 -15.65
N ALA A 26 -1.73 -13.83 -15.64
CA ALA A 26 -2.18 -13.17 -14.41
C ALA A 26 -2.81 -14.13 -13.38
N PRO A 27 -3.67 -15.11 -13.76
CA PRO A 27 -4.24 -16.07 -12.81
C PRO A 27 -3.20 -16.95 -12.10
N VAL A 28 -2.06 -17.20 -12.73
CA VAL A 28 -0.94 -17.98 -12.15
C VAL A 28 -0.15 -17.12 -11.15
N LEU A 29 -0.05 -15.81 -11.40
CA LEU A 29 0.65 -14.87 -10.52
C LEU A 29 -0.12 -14.61 -9.21
N LYS A 30 -1.43 -14.87 -9.20
CA LYS A 30 -2.34 -14.70 -8.03
C LYS A 30 -2.26 -13.29 -7.42
N PRO A 31 -2.53 -12.23 -8.19
CA PRO A 31 -2.52 -10.88 -7.65
C PRO A 31 -3.64 -10.67 -6.61
N ASN A 32 -3.37 -9.88 -5.58
CA ASN A 32 -4.40 -9.34 -4.66
C ASN A 32 -5.04 -8.06 -5.21
N LEU A 33 -4.31 -7.35 -6.08
CA LEU A 33 -4.72 -6.12 -6.74
C LEU A 33 -4.20 -6.11 -8.18
N ILE A 34 -5.03 -5.68 -9.10
CA ILE A 34 -4.62 -5.25 -10.44
C ILE A 34 -4.58 -3.72 -10.44
N LEU A 35 -3.40 -3.16 -10.67
CA LEU A 35 -3.14 -1.73 -10.71
C LEU A 35 -2.85 -1.31 -12.15
N VAL A 36 -3.63 -0.37 -12.68
CA VAL A 36 -3.52 0.11 -14.06
C VAL A 36 -3.18 1.59 -14.07
N THR A 37 -1.99 1.95 -14.54
CA THR A 37 -1.45 3.32 -14.49
C THR A 37 -1.61 4.09 -15.81
N GLY A 38 -2.81 4.10 -16.38
CA GLY A 38 -3.18 4.97 -17.51
C GLY A 38 -2.93 4.43 -18.91
N ASP A 39 -3.45 5.18 -19.89
CA ASP A 39 -3.48 4.89 -21.32
C ASP A 39 -4.11 3.52 -21.61
N LEU A 40 -5.33 3.37 -21.13
CA LEU A 40 -6.14 2.17 -21.23
C LEU A 40 -6.61 1.94 -22.67
N ALA A 41 -7.11 3.00 -23.29
CA ALA A 41 -7.61 3.02 -24.65
C ALA A 41 -6.72 3.90 -25.53
N HIS A 42 -6.62 3.55 -26.82
CA HIS A 42 -5.87 4.36 -27.78
C HIS A 42 -6.54 5.72 -28.05
N HIS A 43 -7.86 5.74 -27.92
CA HIS A 43 -8.72 6.89 -28.12
C HIS A 43 -9.71 7.00 -26.95
N CYS A 44 -10.07 8.24 -26.58
CA CYS A 44 -10.98 8.51 -25.48
C CYS A 44 -12.48 8.35 -25.85
N ASP A 45 -12.80 7.63 -26.93
CA ASP A 45 -14.18 7.32 -27.30
C ASP A 45 -14.77 6.17 -26.47
N GLU A 46 -16.10 6.13 -26.38
CA GLU A 46 -16.83 5.18 -25.54
C GLU A 46 -16.55 3.72 -25.92
N GLU A 47 -16.41 3.41 -27.21
CA GLU A 47 -16.15 2.04 -27.69
C GLU A 47 -14.77 1.55 -27.24
N SER A 48 -13.73 2.35 -27.47
CA SER A 48 -12.36 2.01 -27.10
C SER A 48 -12.21 1.89 -25.58
N LEU A 49 -12.81 2.80 -24.82
CA LEU A 49 -12.83 2.77 -23.35
C LEU A 49 -13.62 1.57 -22.82
N ALA A 50 -14.77 1.24 -23.42
CA ALA A 50 -15.56 0.07 -23.04
C ALA A 50 -14.78 -1.23 -23.28
N GLY A 51 -14.09 -1.34 -24.43
CA GLY A 51 -13.20 -2.47 -24.69
C GLY A 51 -12.10 -2.62 -23.63
N ALA A 52 -11.50 -1.52 -23.17
CA ALA A 52 -10.51 -1.54 -22.11
C ALA A 52 -11.11 -1.97 -20.76
N ARG A 53 -12.28 -1.44 -20.40
CA ARG A 53 -13.00 -1.83 -19.19
C ARG A 53 -13.33 -3.32 -19.19
N ASP A 54 -13.91 -3.81 -20.28
CA ASP A 54 -14.36 -5.19 -20.41
C ASP A 54 -13.15 -6.15 -20.33
N TYR A 55 -12.03 -5.79 -20.97
CA TYR A 55 -10.77 -6.52 -20.84
C TYR A 55 -10.28 -6.62 -19.38
N LEU A 56 -10.30 -5.51 -18.63
CA LEU A 56 -9.86 -5.49 -17.24
C LEU A 56 -10.79 -6.27 -16.30
N GLN A 57 -12.11 -6.19 -16.54
CA GLN A 57 -13.09 -6.96 -15.79
C GLN A 57 -12.90 -8.47 -16.02
N GLU A 58 -12.69 -8.88 -17.28
CA GLU A 58 -12.41 -10.26 -17.63
C GLU A 58 -11.09 -10.75 -17.00
N LEU A 59 -10.03 -9.94 -17.06
CA LEU A 59 -8.74 -10.24 -16.43
C LEU A 59 -8.88 -10.46 -14.92
N ALA A 60 -9.62 -9.59 -14.24
CA ALA A 60 -9.89 -9.72 -12.81
C ALA A 60 -10.71 -10.98 -12.50
N GLN A 61 -11.74 -11.29 -13.31
CA GLN A 61 -12.56 -12.48 -13.15
C GLN A 61 -11.75 -13.77 -13.33
N LEU A 62 -10.88 -13.84 -14.33
CA LEU A 62 -9.99 -14.99 -14.54
C LEU A 62 -9.05 -15.23 -13.36
N CYS A 63 -8.57 -14.16 -12.73
CA CYS A 63 -7.74 -14.28 -11.52
C CYS A 63 -8.53 -14.86 -10.33
N SER A 64 -9.82 -14.55 -10.20
CA SER A 64 -10.70 -15.11 -9.15
C SER A 64 -10.99 -16.59 -9.31
N GLN A 65 -10.95 -17.11 -10.54
CA GLN A 65 -11.30 -18.49 -10.90
C GLN A 65 -10.10 -19.44 -10.85
N SER A 66 -8.89 -18.92 -10.58
CA SER A 66 -7.69 -19.72 -10.45
C SER A 66 -7.90 -20.76 -9.34
N PRO A 67 -7.82 -22.08 -9.61
CA PRO A 67 -8.10 -23.09 -8.61
C PRO A 67 -7.22 -22.86 -7.38
N ASN A 68 -7.85 -22.82 -6.20
CA ASN A 68 -7.11 -23.00 -4.95
C ASN A 68 -6.24 -24.24 -5.12
N GLY A 69 -4.94 -24.09 -4.91
CA GLY A 69 -3.97 -25.15 -5.14
C GLY A 69 -4.38 -26.40 -4.38
N VAL A 70 -4.69 -27.48 -5.11
CA VAL A 70 -4.38 -28.81 -4.61
C VAL A 70 -2.86 -28.86 -4.62
N ASP A 71 -2.25 -28.66 -3.47
CA ASP A 71 -0.89 -29.10 -3.22
C ASP A 71 -0.90 -30.63 -3.31
N PRO A 72 -0.19 -31.27 -4.28
CA PRO A 72 -0.21 -32.73 -4.42
C PRO A 72 0.40 -33.48 -3.22
N GLN A 73 0.94 -32.79 -2.21
CA GLN A 73 1.64 -33.44 -1.10
C GLN A 73 1.03 -33.30 0.31
N LEU A 74 -0.16 -32.73 0.48
CA LEU A 74 -0.80 -32.75 1.81
C LEU A 74 -2.27 -33.11 1.73
N GLY A 75 -2.56 -34.41 1.87
CA GLY A 75 -3.91 -34.87 2.11
C GLY A 75 -4.36 -34.52 3.52
N SER A 76 -5.38 -33.67 3.67
CA SER A 76 -6.26 -33.74 4.84
C SER A 76 -7.65 -33.19 4.54
N ARG A 77 -8.65 -33.89 5.08
CA ARG A 77 -10.09 -33.63 4.96
C ARG A 77 -10.46 -32.30 5.63
N SER A 78 -11.30 -31.50 4.99
CA SER A 78 -11.98 -30.37 5.65
C SER A 78 -13.27 -30.85 6.36
N PRO A 79 -13.55 -30.40 7.60
CA PRO A 79 -14.85 -30.60 8.25
C PRO A 79 -15.89 -29.65 7.65
N SER A 80 -17.10 -30.16 7.47
CA SER A 80 -18.28 -29.41 7.03
C SER A 80 -18.72 -28.39 8.09
N GLY A 81 -18.58 -27.09 7.80
CA GLY A 81 -19.09 -26.03 8.68
C GLY A 81 -18.52 -24.62 8.47
N ALA A 82 -17.52 -24.41 7.63
CA ALA A 82 -16.96 -23.08 7.39
C ALA A 82 -17.88 -22.22 6.50
N LYS A 83 -18.11 -20.97 6.91
CA LYS A 83 -18.67 -19.90 6.07
C LYS A 83 -18.00 -19.93 4.69
N GLN A 84 -18.78 -19.75 3.62
CA GLN A 84 -18.25 -19.63 2.27
C GLN A 84 -17.08 -18.62 2.26
N PRO A 85 -15.91 -18.97 1.70
CA PRO A 85 -14.78 -18.05 1.65
C PRO A 85 -15.18 -16.83 0.82
N GLU A 86 -14.90 -15.63 1.34
CA GLU A 86 -15.02 -14.38 0.62
C GLU A 86 -14.35 -14.54 -0.75
N THR A 87 -15.02 -14.09 -1.81
CA THR A 87 -14.55 -14.26 -3.19
C THR A 87 -13.14 -13.71 -3.33
N ASN A 88 -12.16 -14.57 -3.63
CA ASN A 88 -10.72 -14.26 -3.71
C ASN A 88 -10.37 -13.44 -4.98
N GLN A 89 -11.27 -12.57 -5.41
CA GLN A 89 -11.09 -11.73 -6.59
C GLN A 89 -10.10 -10.59 -6.28
N PRO A 90 -9.10 -10.35 -7.13
CA PRO A 90 -8.25 -9.18 -6.97
C PRO A 90 -9.10 -7.91 -7.01
N LYS A 91 -8.78 -6.94 -6.15
CA LYS A 91 -9.29 -5.58 -6.32
C LYS A 91 -8.75 -5.01 -7.62
N LEU A 92 -9.40 -3.97 -8.14
CA LEU A 92 -8.99 -3.28 -9.36
C LEU A 92 -8.85 -1.79 -9.06
N LEU A 93 -7.66 -1.22 -9.29
CA LEU A 93 -7.39 0.21 -9.21
C LEU A 93 -6.98 0.71 -10.59
N VAL A 94 -7.82 1.53 -11.21
CA VAL A 94 -7.62 2.04 -12.57
C VAL A 94 -7.44 3.55 -12.53
N ILE A 95 -6.37 4.02 -13.15
CA ILE A 95 -6.00 5.43 -13.24
C ILE A 95 -6.03 5.80 -14.72
N PRO A 96 -6.65 6.92 -15.12
CA PRO A 96 -6.61 7.37 -16.51
C PRO A 96 -5.23 7.94 -16.90
N GLY A 97 -4.88 7.74 -18.16
CA GLY A 97 -3.79 8.44 -18.85
C GLY A 97 -4.31 9.54 -19.78
N ASN A 98 -3.40 10.18 -20.52
CA ASN A 98 -3.76 11.27 -21.41
C ASN A 98 -4.58 10.79 -22.62
N HIS A 99 -4.35 9.58 -23.14
CA HIS A 99 -5.14 9.02 -24.25
C HIS A 99 -6.58 8.70 -23.85
N ASP A 100 -6.82 8.41 -22.57
CA ASP A 100 -8.14 8.12 -22.02
C ASP A 100 -9.00 9.37 -21.83
N CYS A 101 -8.35 10.53 -21.72
CA CYS A 101 -8.96 11.78 -21.27
C CYS A 101 -8.76 12.94 -22.25
N SER A 102 -8.13 12.78 -23.41
CA SER A 102 -8.08 13.84 -24.42
C SER A 102 -7.91 13.26 -25.83
N LEU A 103 -8.72 13.74 -26.77
CA LEU A 103 -8.56 13.42 -28.18
C LEU A 103 -7.32 14.18 -28.71
N TRP A 104 -6.23 13.45 -28.92
CA TRP A 104 -4.96 13.95 -29.47
C TRP A 104 -4.24 15.04 -28.63
N GLY A 105 -4.71 15.37 -27.43
CA GLY A 105 -4.19 16.49 -26.63
C GLY A 105 -4.68 17.88 -27.09
N TRP A 106 -5.65 17.95 -28.00
CA TRP A 106 -6.18 19.22 -28.57
C TRP A 106 -7.57 19.59 -28.03
N VAL A 107 -8.29 18.63 -27.43
CA VAL A 107 -9.65 18.83 -26.91
C VAL A 107 -9.60 19.12 -25.40
N PRO A 108 -10.40 20.08 -24.87
CA PRO A 108 -10.40 20.40 -23.45
C PRO A 108 -10.72 19.17 -22.59
N VAL A 109 -9.85 18.91 -21.60
CA VAL A 109 -9.90 17.77 -20.66
C VAL A 109 -11.26 17.62 -19.96
N SER A 110 -12.02 18.72 -19.79
CA SER A 110 -13.34 18.70 -19.14
C SER A 110 -14.42 17.96 -19.94
N ALA A 111 -14.36 17.96 -21.28
CA ALA A 111 -15.35 17.27 -22.12
C ALA A 111 -15.04 15.77 -22.28
N THR A 112 -13.77 15.41 -22.18
CA THR A 112 -13.23 14.07 -22.48
C THR A 112 -13.07 13.20 -21.23
N GLN A 113 -12.84 13.78 -20.05
CA GLN A 113 -13.01 13.06 -18.78
C GLN A 113 -14.44 12.56 -18.57
N ARG A 114 -15.42 13.16 -19.25
CA ARG A 114 -16.83 12.73 -19.18
C ARG A 114 -17.02 11.32 -19.74
N GLU A 115 -16.38 11.00 -20.88
CA GLU A 115 -16.52 9.68 -21.51
C GLU A 115 -15.85 8.60 -20.65
N PHE A 116 -14.66 8.89 -20.11
CA PHE A 116 -14.02 8.04 -19.12
C PHE A 116 -14.94 7.73 -17.92
N ARG A 117 -15.53 8.78 -17.31
CA ARG A 117 -16.47 8.62 -16.18
C ARG A 117 -17.76 7.89 -16.56
N LYS A 118 -18.27 8.04 -17.79
CA LYS A 118 -19.45 7.29 -18.25
C LYS A 118 -19.17 5.79 -18.32
N VAL A 119 -17.99 5.40 -18.83
CA VAL A 119 -17.65 3.99 -19.03
C VAL A 119 -17.21 3.31 -17.74
N PHE A 120 -16.32 3.97 -16.98
CA PHE A 120 -15.71 3.41 -15.77
C PHE A 120 -16.43 3.78 -14.48
N GLY A 121 -17.32 4.78 -14.50
CA GLY A 121 -18.01 5.28 -13.31
C GLY A 121 -17.07 6.05 -12.37
N GLU A 122 -17.49 6.16 -11.11
CA GLU A 122 -16.61 6.60 -10.02
C GLU A 122 -15.77 5.42 -9.55
N LEU A 123 -14.54 5.34 -10.06
CA LEU A 123 -13.57 4.36 -9.60
C LEU A 123 -12.97 4.81 -8.26
N PRO A 124 -12.73 3.87 -7.33
CA PRO A 124 -12.05 4.21 -6.09
C PRO A 124 -10.63 4.70 -6.41
N SER A 125 -10.24 5.84 -5.83
CA SER A 125 -8.86 6.34 -5.88
C SER A 125 -7.96 5.67 -4.84
N SER A 126 -8.54 4.91 -3.89
CA SER A 126 -7.85 4.45 -2.70
C SER A 126 -8.26 3.03 -2.29
N HIS A 127 -7.27 2.21 -1.95
CA HIS A 127 -7.48 0.92 -1.31
C HIS A 127 -6.52 0.75 -0.14
N PHE A 128 -7.11 0.54 1.05
CA PHE A 128 -6.37 0.08 2.22
C PHE A 128 -6.62 -1.41 2.45
N PHE A 129 -5.55 -2.14 2.73
CA PHE A 129 -5.51 -3.57 3.02
C PHE A 129 -5.05 -3.75 4.48
N PRO A 130 -5.97 -3.80 5.47
CA PRO A 130 -5.59 -3.74 6.89
C PRO A 130 -4.84 -4.98 7.39
N ALA A 131 -5.05 -6.14 6.78
CA ALA A 131 -4.35 -7.37 7.16
C ALA A 131 -2.90 -7.33 6.68
N GLU A 132 -2.69 -6.88 5.45
CA GLU A 132 -1.39 -6.72 4.83
C GLU A 132 -0.67 -5.44 5.31
N GLN A 133 -1.41 -4.49 5.89
CA GLN A 133 -0.96 -3.12 6.20
C GLN A 133 -0.34 -2.45 4.97
N VAL A 134 -1.09 -2.42 3.87
CA VAL A 134 -0.69 -1.77 2.62
C VAL A 134 -1.77 -0.76 2.23
N TRP A 135 -1.36 0.45 1.91
CA TRP A 135 -2.24 1.48 1.36
C TRP A 135 -1.77 1.87 -0.03
N ILE A 136 -2.72 1.98 -0.95
CA ILE A 136 -2.45 2.30 -2.35
C ILE A 136 -3.41 3.42 -2.74
N TYR A 137 -2.86 4.49 -3.31
CA TYR A 137 -3.62 5.64 -3.79
C TYR A 137 -3.27 5.97 -5.24
N GLY A 138 -4.28 6.12 -6.09
CA GLY A 138 -4.16 6.46 -7.50
C GLY A 138 -4.52 7.92 -7.76
N PHE A 139 -3.58 8.68 -8.30
CA PHE A 139 -3.80 10.05 -8.76
C PHE A 139 -4.16 10.10 -10.24
N ASN A 140 -5.19 10.87 -10.57
CA ASN A 140 -5.40 11.30 -11.94
C ASN A 140 -4.39 12.40 -12.29
N SER A 141 -3.45 12.09 -13.18
CA SER A 141 -2.46 13.07 -13.69
C SER A 141 -2.82 13.63 -15.06
N ALA A 142 -3.88 13.12 -15.70
CA ALA A 142 -4.40 13.56 -16.98
C ALA A 142 -5.40 14.74 -16.80
N THR A 143 -4.94 15.81 -16.16
CA THR A 143 -5.79 16.93 -15.72
C THR A 143 -5.50 18.28 -16.40
N HIS A 144 -4.42 18.40 -17.17
CA HIS A 144 -4.01 19.67 -17.80
C HIS A 144 -4.24 19.63 -19.32
N GLY A 145 -4.96 20.63 -19.86
CA GLY A 145 -5.36 20.63 -21.27
C GLY A 145 -5.82 21.97 -21.82
N TRP A 146 -4.94 22.95 -21.86
CA TRP A 146 -5.17 24.15 -22.69
C TRP A 146 -3.97 24.61 -23.53
N SER A 147 -2.76 24.09 -23.30
CA SER A 147 -1.62 24.39 -24.15
C SER A 147 -0.48 23.38 -23.93
N VAL A 148 -0.11 22.72 -25.05
CA VAL A 148 1.16 22.00 -25.26
C VAL A 148 1.32 20.63 -24.56
N ARG A 149 1.02 19.56 -25.32
CA ARG A 149 1.67 18.23 -25.26
C ARG A 149 1.40 17.38 -24.00
N SER A 150 1.85 16.12 -24.08
CA SER A 150 1.65 14.96 -23.19
C SER A 150 2.00 15.15 -21.71
N ASN A 151 2.20 16.37 -21.22
CA ASN A 151 2.48 16.61 -19.80
C ASN A 151 1.26 16.37 -18.92
N GLY A 152 1.48 15.72 -17.78
CA GLY A 152 0.50 15.62 -16.70
C GLY A 152 0.59 16.74 -15.68
N LYS A 153 -0.43 16.86 -14.85
CA LYS A 153 -0.43 17.68 -13.62
C LYS A 153 -1.27 17.00 -12.53
N ILE A 154 -0.88 17.15 -11.27
CA ILE A 154 -1.76 16.83 -10.13
C ILE A 154 -2.40 18.13 -9.64
N LEU A 155 -3.72 18.19 -9.51
CA LEU A 155 -4.37 19.41 -9.03
C LEU A 155 -4.20 19.54 -7.52
N GLY A 156 -4.18 20.78 -7.01
CA GLY A 156 -4.09 21.01 -5.57
C GLY A 156 -5.26 20.41 -4.79
N ASP A 157 -6.44 20.30 -5.40
CA ASP A 157 -7.59 19.65 -4.78
C ASP A 157 -7.43 18.12 -4.72
N ASP A 158 -6.77 17.49 -5.71
CA ASP A 158 -6.44 16.07 -5.66
C ASP A 158 -5.44 15.76 -4.52
N LEU A 159 -4.48 16.67 -4.26
CA LEU A 159 -3.55 16.57 -3.13
C LEU A 159 -4.29 16.71 -1.79
N LYS A 160 -5.24 17.65 -1.69
CA LYS A 160 -6.07 17.80 -0.48
C LYS A 160 -6.91 16.56 -0.22
N GLU A 161 -7.49 15.96 -1.27
CA GLU A 161 -8.25 14.72 -1.17
C GLU A 161 -7.36 13.58 -0.66
N PHE A 162 -6.16 13.43 -1.21
CA PHE A 162 -5.18 12.44 -0.76
C PHE A 162 -4.85 12.58 0.74
N VAL A 163 -4.59 13.79 1.21
CA VAL A 163 -4.35 14.08 2.63
C VAL A 163 -5.58 13.77 3.48
N ALA A 164 -6.78 14.12 2.99
CA ALA A 164 -8.04 13.86 3.69
C ALA A 164 -8.30 12.35 3.84
N VAL A 165 -8.08 11.56 2.78
CA VAL A 165 -8.21 10.10 2.80
C VAL A 165 -7.19 9.48 3.77
N ALA A 166 -5.92 9.91 3.74
CA ALA A 166 -4.91 9.45 4.68
C ALA A 166 -5.31 9.75 6.14
N THR A 167 -5.84 10.95 6.39
CA THR A 167 -6.29 11.38 7.71
C THR A 167 -7.47 10.54 8.19
N GLN A 168 -8.42 10.24 7.31
CA GLN A 168 -9.56 9.39 7.61
C GLN A 168 -9.12 7.96 7.94
N LEU A 169 -8.25 7.36 7.13
CA LEU A 169 -7.73 6.01 7.37
C LEU A 169 -6.92 5.93 8.67
N ARG A 170 -6.13 6.96 8.99
CA ARG A 170 -5.45 7.06 10.29
C ARG A 170 -6.45 7.07 11.44
N LYS A 171 -7.54 7.84 11.32
CA LYS A 171 -8.58 7.91 12.35
C LYS A 171 -9.30 6.56 12.54
N GLU A 172 -9.56 5.84 11.45
CA GLU A 172 -10.28 4.55 11.46
C GLU A 172 -9.41 3.37 11.94
N HIS A 173 -8.14 3.36 11.56
CA HIS A 173 -7.26 2.20 11.74
C HIS A 173 -6.08 2.43 12.69
N GLY A 174 -5.87 3.67 13.14
CA GLY A 174 -4.81 4.06 14.06
C GLY A 174 -3.43 3.60 13.60
N THR A 175 -2.71 2.93 14.50
CA THR A 175 -1.33 2.48 14.26
C THR A 175 -1.21 1.56 13.05
N LYS A 176 -2.23 0.76 12.71
CA LYS A 176 -2.18 -0.10 11.51
C LYS A 176 -1.99 0.70 10.22
N PHE A 177 -2.57 1.89 10.13
CA PHE A 177 -2.38 2.76 8.98
C PHE A 177 -1.07 3.54 9.06
N ASP A 178 -0.71 4.02 10.26
CA ASP A 178 0.55 4.75 10.44
C ASP A 178 1.75 3.90 9.97
N TYR A 179 1.78 2.61 10.34
CA TYR A 179 2.82 1.66 9.94
C TYR A 179 2.60 1.01 8.56
N ALA A 180 1.52 1.31 7.85
CA ALA A 180 1.25 0.71 6.55
C ALA A 180 2.27 1.09 5.47
N TYR A 181 2.66 0.14 4.62
CA TYR A 181 3.46 0.43 3.43
C TYR A 181 2.61 1.24 2.43
N LYS A 182 3.06 2.43 2.05
CA LYS A 182 2.27 3.38 1.26
C LYS A 182 2.77 3.46 -0.17
N ILE A 183 1.89 3.13 -1.11
CA ILE A 183 2.17 3.13 -2.55
C ILE A 183 1.31 4.20 -3.19
N VAL A 184 1.92 4.99 -4.06
CA VAL A 184 1.22 5.98 -4.88
C VAL A 184 1.37 5.61 -6.35
N ALA A 185 0.29 5.72 -7.09
CA ALA A 185 0.23 5.39 -8.50
C ALA A 185 -0.28 6.59 -9.30
N LEU A 186 0.27 6.80 -10.50
CA LEU A 186 -0.11 7.85 -11.43
C LEU A 186 0.32 7.46 -12.85
N HIS A 187 -0.18 8.14 -13.88
CA HIS A 187 0.24 7.88 -15.25
C HIS A 187 1.57 8.58 -15.61
N HIS A 188 1.64 9.91 -15.46
CA HIS A 188 2.77 10.72 -15.93
C HIS A 188 3.99 10.69 -14.99
N HIS A 189 5.18 10.85 -15.56
CA HIS A 189 6.46 10.80 -14.85
C HIS A 189 6.62 11.91 -13.80
N PRO A 190 6.82 11.59 -12.51
CA PRO A 190 7.14 12.59 -11.50
C PRO A 190 8.64 12.98 -11.50
N VAL A 191 9.48 12.21 -12.20
CA VAL A 191 10.92 12.48 -12.35
C VAL A 191 11.36 12.26 -13.79
N PRO A 192 12.44 12.91 -14.27
CA PRO A 192 12.97 12.65 -15.60
C PRO A 192 13.42 11.18 -15.74
N ILE A 193 12.95 10.50 -16.77
CA ILE A 193 13.33 9.13 -17.09
C ILE A 193 13.90 9.07 -18.52
N GLY A 194 15.21 9.26 -18.63
CA GLY A 194 16.01 9.08 -19.86
C GLY A 194 15.53 9.84 -21.11
N TYR A 195 16.17 10.98 -21.43
CA TYR A 195 15.87 11.69 -22.69
C TYR A 195 17.10 12.22 -23.43
N ASP A 196 16.96 12.29 -24.75
CA ASP A 196 17.64 13.24 -25.64
C ASP A 196 17.01 14.64 -25.42
N ASP A 197 17.83 15.69 -25.29
CA ASP A 197 17.55 17.02 -24.73
C ASP A 197 16.32 17.76 -25.30
N LYS A 198 15.79 17.35 -26.44
CA LYS A 198 14.74 18.08 -27.18
C LYS A 198 13.33 17.87 -26.62
N HIS A 199 13.05 16.74 -25.98
CA HIS A 199 11.68 16.36 -25.57
C HIS A 199 11.47 16.30 -24.05
N ALA A 200 12.55 16.22 -23.26
CA ALA A 200 12.51 16.04 -21.79
C ALA A 200 11.61 17.03 -21.04
N ARG A 201 11.58 18.29 -21.46
CA ARG A 201 10.82 19.36 -20.78
C ARG A 201 9.30 19.20 -20.90
N TRP A 202 8.83 18.37 -21.84
CA TRP A 202 7.41 18.24 -22.20
C TRP A 202 6.81 16.87 -21.80
N LEU A 203 7.50 16.10 -20.97
CA LEU A 203 7.13 14.71 -20.66
C LEU A 203 7.06 14.42 -19.14
N THR A 204 7.57 15.35 -18.32
CA THR A 204 7.50 15.27 -16.86
C THR A 204 6.27 16.01 -16.34
N LEU A 205 5.73 15.54 -15.21
CA LEU A 205 4.65 16.16 -14.46
C LEU A 205 4.97 17.65 -14.17
N LEU A 206 4.06 18.56 -14.54
CA LEU A 206 4.29 20.02 -14.47
C LEU A 206 4.57 20.53 -13.06
N ASN A 207 3.95 19.91 -12.05
CA ASN A 207 4.16 20.22 -10.64
C ASN A 207 4.82 19.04 -9.88
N ALA A 208 5.75 18.34 -10.53
CA ALA A 208 6.53 17.25 -9.94
C ALA A 208 7.11 17.57 -8.57
N ALA A 209 7.69 18.77 -8.39
CA ALA A 209 8.30 19.15 -7.12
C ALA A 209 7.28 19.21 -5.97
N GLU A 210 6.15 19.88 -6.18
CA GLU A 210 5.05 19.96 -5.20
C GLU A 210 4.50 18.57 -4.87
N PHE A 211 4.25 17.76 -5.91
CA PHE A 211 3.78 16.39 -5.75
C PHE A 211 4.75 15.55 -4.91
N LEU A 212 6.03 15.48 -5.30
CA LEU A 212 7.05 14.69 -4.60
C LEU A 212 7.28 15.16 -3.16
N GLU A 213 7.19 16.47 -2.90
CA GLU A 213 7.29 17.01 -1.55
C GLU A 213 6.16 16.49 -0.65
N GLU A 214 4.93 16.47 -1.14
CA GLU A 214 3.79 15.91 -0.40
C GLU A 214 3.91 14.39 -0.19
N MET A 215 4.48 13.65 -1.16
CA MET A 215 4.73 12.21 -1.02
C MET A 215 5.75 11.92 0.08
N ILE A 216 6.80 12.74 0.19
CA ILE A 216 7.77 12.66 1.29
C ILE A 216 7.07 12.92 2.63
N LYS A 217 6.30 14.01 2.74
CA LYS A 217 5.60 14.44 3.97
C LYS A 217 4.62 13.39 4.51
N LEU A 218 3.87 12.72 3.64
CA LEU A 218 2.90 11.68 4.05
C LEU A 218 3.50 10.29 4.25
N ASP A 219 4.82 10.23 4.22
CA ASP A 219 5.58 9.03 4.37
C ASP A 219 5.26 7.94 3.33
N VAL A 220 5.21 8.31 2.05
CA VAL A 220 5.06 7.39 0.90
C VAL A 220 6.36 6.61 0.68
N ASP A 221 6.25 5.32 0.38
CA ASP A 221 7.38 4.39 0.25
C ASP A 221 7.73 4.07 -1.21
N LEU A 222 6.72 3.98 -2.08
CA LEU A 222 6.86 3.60 -3.49
C LEU A 222 5.94 4.41 -4.39
N ILE A 223 6.46 4.90 -5.50
CA ILE A 223 5.66 5.45 -6.61
C ILE A 223 5.77 4.54 -7.82
N VAL A 224 4.65 4.26 -8.46
CA VAL A 224 4.59 3.51 -9.72
C VAL A 224 3.85 4.28 -10.81
N HIS A 225 4.38 4.25 -12.04
CA HIS A 225 3.79 4.98 -13.16
C HIS A 225 4.00 4.34 -14.54
N GLY A 226 3.43 4.98 -15.57
CA GLY A 226 3.46 4.61 -16.99
C GLY A 226 3.94 5.75 -17.89
N HIS A 227 3.30 5.93 -19.05
CA HIS A 227 3.39 7.07 -20.00
C HIS A 227 4.37 6.91 -21.17
N GLU A 228 5.69 6.96 -20.96
CA GLU A 228 6.65 6.96 -22.09
C GLU A 228 7.09 5.58 -22.57
N HIS A 229 6.43 4.54 -22.07
CA HIS A 229 6.69 3.14 -22.43
C HIS A 229 8.13 2.71 -22.10
N VAL A 230 8.73 3.36 -21.11
CA VAL A 230 10.08 3.11 -20.61
C VAL A 230 10.03 2.31 -19.30
N HIS A 231 10.91 1.32 -19.17
CA HIS A 231 11.12 0.58 -17.91
C HIS A 231 12.31 1.16 -17.15
N ALA A 232 12.07 1.73 -15.97
CA ALA A 232 13.10 2.43 -15.23
C ALA A 232 12.84 2.45 -13.72
N GLN A 233 13.92 2.59 -12.96
CA GLN A 233 13.89 2.89 -11.52
C GLN A 233 14.62 4.21 -11.27
N ALA A 234 14.04 5.04 -10.43
CA ALA A 234 14.67 6.23 -9.89
C ALA A 234 14.47 6.29 -8.37
N THR A 235 15.35 7.02 -7.71
CA THR A 235 15.22 7.34 -6.28
C THR A 235 15.20 8.83 -6.10
N PHE A 236 14.27 9.33 -5.30
CA PHE A 236 14.15 10.73 -4.94
C PHE A 236 14.27 10.88 -3.42
N GLY A 237 15.10 11.81 -2.93
CA GLY A 237 15.30 11.99 -1.49
C GLY A 237 15.95 13.34 -1.17
N ARG A 238 15.78 13.80 0.07
CA ARG A 238 16.25 15.12 0.52
C ARG A 238 17.58 15.01 1.25
N GLY A 239 18.68 14.79 0.51
CA GLY A 239 20.04 14.79 1.07
C GLY A 239 20.58 16.16 1.53
N LEU A 240 19.72 17.15 1.80
CA LEU A 240 20.10 18.52 2.16
C LEU A 240 19.98 18.82 3.66
N LEU A 241 19.30 17.97 4.43
CA LEU A 241 19.22 18.04 5.89
C LEU A 241 19.92 16.84 6.49
N LYS A 242 20.71 17.07 7.55
CA LYS A 242 21.64 16.08 8.14
C LYS A 242 20.95 14.84 8.74
N ASP A 243 19.62 14.86 8.86
CA ASP A 243 18.78 13.83 9.47
C ASP A 243 17.65 13.31 8.55
N ASP A 244 17.61 13.71 7.26
CA ASP A 244 16.56 13.28 6.32
C ASP A 244 17.10 12.23 5.33
N ASP A 245 17.24 10.99 5.81
CA ASP A 245 17.68 9.83 5.01
C ASP A 245 16.55 9.26 4.12
N LYS A 246 15.41 9.96 4.01
CA LYS A 246 14.27 9.41 3.28
C LYS A 246 14.56 9.35 1.78
N GLN A 247 14.54 8.12 1.26
CA GLN A 247 14.59 7.80 -0.15
C GLN A 247 13.26 7.19 -0.59
N LEU A 248 12.62 7.85 -1.55
CA LEU A 248 11.40 7.44 -2.24
C LEU A 248 11.79 6.71 -3.52
N THR A 249 11.39 5.44 -3.62
CA THR A 249 11.59 4.65 -4.83
C THR A 249 10.48 4.95 -5.84
N ILE A 250 10.86 5.15 -7.10
CA ILE A 250 9.94 5.46 -8.21
C ILE A 250 10.21 4.46 -9.33
N VAL A 251 9.18 3.74 -9.79
CA VAL A 251 9.29 2.68 -10.78
C VAL A 251 8.35 2.90 -11.95
N SER A 252 8.88 2.75 -13.17
CA SER A 252 8.14 2.74 -14.43
C SER A 252 8.05 1.31 -14.97
N VAL A 253 6.87 0.90 -15.45
CA VAL A 253 6.65 -0.46 -15.97
C VAL A 253 7.02 -0.63 -17.45
N GLY A 254 6.84 0.39 -18.28
CA GLY A 254 6.86 0.28 -19.74
C GLY A 254 5.44 0.22 -20.33
N SER A 255 5.27 -0.22 -21.58
CA SER A 255 3.93 -0.47 -22.15
C SER A 255 3.59 -1.94 -22.17
N LEU A 256 2.33 -2.28 -21.86
CA LEU A 256 1.88 -3.66 -21.86
C LEU A 256 1.78 -4.26 -23.27
N SER A 257 1.39 -3.47 -24.27
CA SER A 257 0.93 -4.03 -25.55
C SER A 257 1.15 -3.14 -26.76
N HIS A 258 2.18 -2.29 -26.77
CA HIS A 258 2.53 -1.52 -27.95
C HIS A 258 2.85 -2.44 -29.16
N LEU A 259 2.34 -2.10 -30.36
CA LEU A 259 2.54 -2.91 -31.58
C LEU A 259 3.99 -2.92 -32.07
N LYS A 260 4.71 -1.83 -31.84
CA LYS A 260 6.13 -1.67 -32.20
C LYS A 260 6.89 -1.27 -30.95
N PRO A 261 7.12 -2.19 -30.01
CA PRO A 261 7.75 -1.81 -28.77
C PRO A 261 9.17 -1.31 -29.06
N GLY A 262 9.59 -0.29 -28.30
CA GLY A 262 10.92 0.29 -28.42
C GLY A 262 11.99 -0.63 -27.84
N LYS A 263 13.08 -0.04 -27.35
CA LYS A 263 14.20 -0.80 -26.76
C LYS A 263 13.81 -1.61 -25.51
N ASP A 264 12.80 -1.16 -24.78
CA ASP A 264 12.40 -1.77 -23.52
C ASP A 264 11.43 -2.94 -23.69
N ASN A 265 11.03 -3.28 -24.92
CA ASN A 265 9.99 -4.28 -25.19
C ASN A 265 8.67 -3.98 -24.46
N ASN A 266 7.64 -4.80 -24.69
CA ASN A 266 6.40 -4.69 -23.91
C ASN A 266 6.60 -5.33 -22.53
N ARG A 267 6.02 -4.78 -21.46
CA ARG A 267 6.28 -5.22 -20.09
C ARG A 267 5.07 -5.12 -19.17
N PHE A 268 5.06 -5.95 -18.14
CA PHE A 268 4.28 -5.74 -16.93
C PHE A 268 5.15 -5.97 -15.70
N ASN A 269 4.70 -5.44 -14.57
CA ASN A 269 5.36 -5.61 -13.28
C ASN A 269 4.50 -6.45 -12.33
N LEU A 270 5.15 -7.24 -11.47
CA LEU A 270 4.55 -7.84 -10.29
C LEU A 270 5.27 -7.27 -9.07
N ILE A 271 4.53 -6.53 -8.23
CA ILE A 271 5.07 -5.96 -7.00
C ILE A 271 4.81 -6.96 -5.88
N HIS A 272 5.87 -7.37 -5.20
CA HIS A 272 5.86 -8.26 -4.07
C HIS A 272 6.09 -7.46 -2.79
N ILE A 273 5.18 -7.62 -1.83
CA ILE A 273 5.28 -7.01 -0.50
C ILE A 273 5.25 -8.16 0.50
N GLU A 274 6.41 -8.58 0.96
CA GLU A 274 6.52 -9.65 1.94
C GLU A 274 6.22 -9.14 3.36
N PRO A 275 5.54 -9.91 4.22
CA PRO A 275 5.30 -9.52 5.61
C PRO A 275 6.62 -9.25 6.35
N HIS A 276 6.79 -8.03 6.87
CA HIS A 276 8.02 -7.54 7.53
C HIS A 276 9.33 -7.74 6.73
N GLY A 277 9.22 -7.95 5.42
CA GLY A 277 10.34 -8.31 4.56
C GLY A 277 10.62 -7.31 3.44
N GLU A 278 11.31 -7.82 2.42
CA GLU A 278 11.66 -7.08 1.21
C GLU A 278 10.42 -6.67 0.42
N VAL A 279 10.53 -5.52 -0.23
CA VAL A 279 9.59 -5.08 -1.26
C VAL A 279 10.33 -5.03 -2.58
N TYR A 280 9.89 -5.80 -3.56
CA TYR A 280 10.55 -5.87 -4.85
C TYR A 280 9.54 -5.88 -6.00
N VAL A 281 9.99 -5.40 -7.15
CA VAL A 281 9.21 -5.29 -8.37
C VAL A 281 9.86 -6.17 -9.42
N ASP A 282 9.19 -7.26 -9.76
CA ASP A 282 9.59 -8.19 -10.82
C ASP A 282 9.00 -7.73 -12.14
N SER A 283 9.86 -7.46 -13.13
CA SER A 283 9.44 -7.07 -14.48
C SER A 283 9.43 -8.28 -15.42
N TYR A 284 8.38 -8.43 -16.20
CA TYR A 284 8.22 -9.52 -17.16
C TYR A 284 8.16 -8.94 -18.57
N GLU A 285 9.09 -9.39 -19.41
CA GLU A 285 9.29 -8.87 -20.75
C GLU A 285 8.47 -9.65 -21.79
N GLY A 286 7.90 -8.93 -22.74
CA GLY A 286 7.21 -9.47 -23.91
C GLY A 286 8.23 -9.90 -24.96
N LYS A 287 8.20 -11.18 -25.33
CA LYS A 287 9.01 -11.77 -26.41
C LYS A 287 8.07 -12.32 -27.49
N GLY A 288 7.92 -11.54 -28.57
CA GLY A 288 6.99 -11.85 -29.65
C GLY A 288 5.53 -11.77 -29.18
N ALA A 289 4.87 -12.91 -29.10
CA ALA A 289 3.44 -13.04 -28.77
C ALA A 289 3.15 -13.32 -27.28
N THR A 290 4.18 -13.49 -26.45
CA THR A 290 4.04 -13.94 -25.05
C THR A 290 4.97 -13.18 -24.12
N PHE A 291 4.61 -13.08 -22.84
CA PHE A 291 5.53 -12.64 -21.79
C PHE A 291 6.41 -13.79 -21.31
N THR A 292 7.61 -13.46 -20.82
CA THR A 292 8.50 -14.42 -20.17
C THR A 292 7.84 -15.09 -18.97
N THR A 293 8.20 -16.35 -18.68
CA THR A 293 7.70 -17.09 -17.51
C THR A 293 8.35 -16.61 -16.22
N GLU A 294 9.66 -16.37 -16.28
CA GLU A 294 10.47 -15.75 -15.22
C GLU A 294 10.57 -14.23 -15.44
N TYR A 295 10.86 -13.50 -14.36
CA TYR A 295 11.14 -12.07 -14.45
C TYR A 295 12.45 -11.83 -15.21
N SER A 296 12.50 -10.78 -16.03
CA SER A 296 13.72 -10.34 -16.72
C SER A 296 14.58 -9.46 -15.83
N ASP A 297 13.94 -8.63 -15.01
CA ASP A 297 14.58 -7.62 -14.16
C ASP A 297 13.86 -7.53 -12.82
N ARG A 298 14.60 -7.16 -11.77
CA ARG A 298 14.06 -6.94 -10.43
C ARG A 298 14.55 -5.61 -9.86
N PHE A 299 13.62 -4.76 -9.45
CA PHE A 299 13.93 -3.58 -8.64
C PHE A 299 13.63 -3.86 -7.18
N THR A 300 14.52 -3.43 -6.29
CA THR A 300 14.27 -3.48 -4.84
C THR A 300 13.82 -2.08 -4.41
N ALA A 301 12.68 -2.01 -3.74
CA ALA A 301 12.21 -0.80 -3.07
C ALA A 301 12.62 -0.85 -1.59
N CYS A 302 12.40 0.25 -0.86
CA CYS A 302 12.56 0.25 0.58
C CYS A 302 11.79 -0.93 1.22
N THR A 303 12.46 -1.69 2.08
CA THR A 303 11.84 -2.82 2.79
C THR A 303 10.75 -2.34 3.73
N ARG A 304 9.86 -3.25 4.14
CA ARG A 304 8.88 -2.94 5.19
C ARG A 304 9.54 -2.59 6.51
N HIS A 305 10.61 -3.31 6.87
CA HIS A 305 11.33 -3.05 8.11
C HIS A 305 11.94 -1.65 8.13
N GLN A 306 12.58 -1.22 7.04
CA GLN A 306 13.12 0.12 6.91
C GLN A 306 12.02 1.20 6.97
N ALA A 307 10.87 0.97 6.32
CA ALA A 307 9.72 1.88 6.41
C ALA A 307 9.19 1.97 7.85
N GLU A 308 9.03 0.85 8.54
CA GLU A 308 8.61 0.78 9.95
C GLU A 308 9.63 1.45 10.89
N GLU A 309 10.93 1.24 10.68
CA GLU A 309 12.01 1.86 11.47
C GLU A 309 12.05 3.38 11.30
N ARG A 310 11.90 3.90 10.07
CA ARG A 310 11.82 5.34 9.82
C ARG A 310 10.65 5.97 10.57
N LYS A 311 9.48 5.34 10.50
CA LYS A 311 8.28 5.81 11.20
C LYS A 311 8.47 5.77 12.70
N PHE A 312 9.10 4.74 13.22
CA PHE A 312 9.46 4.66 14.63
C PHE A 312 10.38 5.81 15.02
N LYS A 313 11.46 6.09 14.26
CA LYS A 313 12.36 7.22 14.50
C LYS A 313 11.62 8.56 14.48
N GLN A 314 10.74 8.78 13.50
CA GLN A 314 9.92 10.00 13.42
C GLN A 314 8.99 10.12 14.63
N ALA A 315 8.29 9.05 15.00
CA ALA A 315 7.41 9.04 16.17
C ALA A 315 8.19 9.32 17.47
N VAL A 316 9.40 8.78 17.61
CA VAL A 316 10.29 9.06 18.75
C VAL A 316 10.74 10.52 18.76
N ALA A 317 11.04 11.12 17.61
CA ALA A 317 11.37 12.54 17.51
C ALA A 317 10.19 13.44 17.91
N ASP A 318 8.98 13.09 17.48
CA ASP A 318 7.75 13.85 17.75
C ASP A 318 7.31 13.72 19.22
N ILE A 319 7.27 12.49 19.74
CA ILE A 319 6.85 12.17 21.11
C ILE A 319 7.94 12.53 22.13
N GLY A 320 9.21 12.43 21.73
CA GLY A 320 10.40 12.73 22.52
C GLY A 320 10.74 11.70 23.59
N TYR A 321 10.20 10.47 23.51
CA TYR A 321 10.67 9.35 24.31
C TYR A 321 10.44 8.01 23.62
N ALA A 322 11.23 7.01 24.01
CA ALA A 322 11.12 5.64 23.53
C ALA A 322 11.45 4.65 24.66
N TYR A 323 10.93 3.43 24.59
CA TYR A 323 11.43 2.31 25.38
C TYR A 323 12.28 1.42 24.47
N GLU A 324 13.46 1.02 24.93
CA GLU A 324 14.31 0.04 24.24
C GLU A 324 13.58 -1.30 24.08
N ARG A 325 12.85 -1.72 25.12
CA ARG A 325 12.13 -2.99 25.12
C ARG A 325 10.85 -2.92 25.95
N ILE A 326 9.78 -3.50 25.42
CA ILE A 326 8.55 -3.78 26.15
C ILE A 326 8.44 -5.30 26.31
N GLU A 327 8.35 -5.78 27.54
CA GLU A 327 8.12 -7.20 27.85
C GLU A 327 6.70 -7.35 28.41
N LEU A 328 5.92 -8.25 27.82
CA LEU A 328 4.61 -8.61 28.33
C LEU A 328 4.67 -10.02 28.92
N TYR A 329 4.28 -10.16 30.18
CA TYR A 329 4.11 -11.45 30.84
C TYR A 329 2.63 -11.65 31.16
N SER A 330 2.10 -12.83 30.84
CA SER A 330 0.77 -13.25 31.26
C SER A 330 0.91 -14.41 32.24
N GLN A 331 0.44 -14.24 33.47
CA GLN A 331 0.34 -15.32 34.45
C GLN A 331 -1.11 -15.76 34.55
N LEU A 332 -1.37 -17.04 34.29
CA LEU A 332 -2.69 -17.64 34.46
C LEU A 332 -2.76 -18.27 35.85
N ASN A 333 -3.82 -18.01 36.60
CA ASN A 333 -4.08 -18.75 37.84
C ASN A 333 -4.87 -20.05 37.56
N MET A 334 -5.07 -20.86 38.60
CA MET A 334 -5.80 -22.13 38.50
C MET A 334 -7.28 -21.98 38.11
N ASP A 335 -7.84 -20.78 38.26
CA ASP A 335 -9.22 -20.44 37.94
C ASP A 335 -9.37 -19.83 36.53
N GLY A 336 -8.27 -19.73 35.76
CA GLY A 336 -8.26 -19.15 34.41
C GLY A 336 -8.14 -17.63 34.35
N ASP A 337 -7.92 -16.93 35.47
CA ASP A 337 -7.66 -15.48 35.46
C ASP A 337 -6.26 -15.17 34.91
N ALA A 338 -6.17 -14.16 34.04
CA ALA A 338 -4.92 -13.72 33.43
C ALA A 338 -4.38 -12.42 34.07
N PHE A 339 -3.27 -12.52 34.78
CA PHE A 339 -2.52 -11.36 35.27
C PHE A 339 -1.51 -10.93 34.21
N ARG A 340 -1.69 -9.74 33.63
CA ARG A 340 -0.77 -9.18 32.64
C ARG A 340 0.18 -8.19 33.29
N ILE A 341 1.48 -8.43 33.15
CA ILE A 341 2.57 -7.56 33.59
C ILE A 341 3.19 -6.97 32.35
N VAL A 342 3.24 -5.65 32.26
CA VAL A 342 3.98 -4.94 31.20
C VAL A 342 5.20 -4.29 31.84
N ASN A 343 6.37 -4.66 31.33
CA ASN A 343 7.64 -4.14 31.77
C ASN A 343 8.24 -3.31 30.65
N CYS A 344 8.43 -2.02 30.90
CA CYS A 344 9.06 -1.11 29.95
C CYS A 344 10.51 -0.86 30.39
N LYS A 345 11.46 -1.36 29.61
CA LYS A 345 12.90 -1.26 29.86
C LYS A 345 13.55 -0.25 28.92
N GLY A 346 14.58 0.43 29.42
CA GLY A 346 15.39 1.35 28.62
C GLY A 346 14.58 2.56 28.15
N LEU A 347 13.95 3.29 29.08
CA LEU A 347 13.29 4.56 28.76
C LEU A 347 14.36 5.59 28.36
N HIS A 348 14.35 5.98 27.08
CA HIS A 348 15.18 7.05 26.55
C HIS A 348 14.32 8.30 26.35
N LEU A 349 14.74 9.42 26.95
CA LEU A 349 14.15 10.73 26.71
C LEU A 349 14.96 11.41 25.60
N HIS A 350 14.31 11.71 24.48
CA HIS A 350 14.90 12.45 23.37
C HIS A 350 14.55 13.94 23.52
N GLN A 351 15.51 14.83 23.23
CA GLN A 351 15.25 16.26 23.18
C GLN A 351 14.20 16.54 22.11
N SER A 352 12.94 16.73 22.52
CA SER A 352 11.91 17.30 21.66
C SER A 352 11.75 18.78 21.98
N SER A 353 11.23 19.54 21.02
CA SER A 353 11.09 21.01 21.07
C SER A 353 10.18 21.54 22.19
N GLN A 354 9.54 20.68 22.97
CA GLN A 354 8.70 21.07 24.11
C GLN A 354 9.34 20.81 25.49
N PRO A 355 9.04 21.58 26.55
CA PRO A 355 9.53 21.31 27.91
C PRO A 355 9.14 19.91 28.42
N ILE A 356 9.98 19.31 29.28
CA ILE A 356 9.74 18.00 29.89
C ILE A 356 8.58 18.05 30.92
N LEU A 357 8.38 19.20 31.57
CA LEU A 357 7.31 19.41 32.54
C LEU A 357 5.93 19.37 31.85
N GLY A 358 5.10 18.39 32.23
CA GLY A 358 3.73 18.23 31.71
C GLY A 358 3.56 17.20 30.59
N ARG A 359 4.62 16.47 30.19
CA ARG A 359 4.49 15.41 29.19
C ARG A 359 3.77 14.17 29.75
N ARG A 360 2.69 13.76 29.09
CA ARG A 360 2.01 12.50 29.35
C ARG A 360 2.83 11.35 28.78
N ILE A 361 3.59 10.66 29.63
CA ILE A 361 4.18 9.37 29.28
C ILE A 361 3.04 8.34 29.32
N ALA A 362 2.68 7.83 28.15
CA ALA A 362 1.64 6.83 28.01
C ALA A 362 2.24 5.45 28.29
N LEU A 363 1.56 4.66 29.11
CA LEU A 363 1.85 3.24 29.23
C LEU A 363 1.21 2.49 28.05
N PRO A 364 1.87 1.45 27.51
CA PRO A 364 1.26 0.59 26.51
C PRO A 364 -0.07 0.06 27.04
N ARG A 365 -1.10 0.03 26.18
CA ARG A 365 -2.39 -0.55 26.58
C ARG A 365 -2.17 -2.01 27.01
N THR A 366 -2.61 -2.33 28.22
CA THR A 366 -2.66 -3.71 28.74
C THR A 366 -3.86 -4.50 28.23
N SER A 367 -4.75 -3.87 27.44
CA SER A 367 -6.04 -4.43 27.02
C SER A 367 -5.90 -5.36 25.81
N GLY A 368 -5.85 -6.66 26.06
CA GLY A 368 -6.66 -7.72 25.43
C GLY A 368 -6.71 -7.94 23.90
N TYR A 369 -6.25 -7.05 23.03
CA TYR A 369 -6.53 -7.15 21.58
C TYR A 369 -5.32 -7.38 20.69
N ILE A 370 -4.09 -7.33 21.22
CA ILE A 370 -2.89 -7.54 20.39
C ILE A 370 -2.73 -9.01 19.99
N ASP A 371 -3.23 -9.93 20.81
CA ASP A 371 -3.36 -11.35 20.48
C ASP A 371 -4.53 -11.89 21.31
N LEU A 372 -5.71 -12.02 20.71
CA LEU A 372 -6.64 -13.04 21.19
C LEU A 372 -6.03 -14.36 20.72
N PRO A 373 -5.63 -15.28 21.61
CA PRO A 373 -5.49 -16.66 21.20
C PRO A 373 -6.81 -17.06 20.53
N GLN A 374 -6.74 -17.73 19.38
CA GLN A 374 -7.90 -18.35 18.76
C GLN A 374 -8.67 -19.12 19.83
N VAL A 375 -10.00 -18.97 19.84
CA VAL A 375 -10.94 -19.63 20.75
C VAL A 375 -10.49 -21.07 21.01
N PHE A 376 -10.06 -21.37 22.24
CA PHE A 376 -9.79 -22.75 22.65
C PHE A 376 -11.10 -23.41 23.05
N GLU A 377 -11.34 -24.64 22.57
CA GLU A 377 -12.42 -25.46 23.12
C GLU A 377 -12.10 -25.79 24.58
N LEU A 378 -13.01 -25.42 25.48
CA LEU A 378 -12.93 -25.81 26.90
C LEU A 378 -13.03 -27.33 27.03
N ASP A 379 -12.22 -27.93 27.90
CA ASP A 379 -12.34 -29.35 28.23
C ASP A 379 -13.71 -29.68 28.85
N GLU A 380 -14.11 -30.96 28.74
CA GLU A 380 -15.41 -31.42 29.24
C GLU A 380 -15.61 -31.15 30.74
N GLN A 381 -14.53 -31.06 31.52
CA GLN A 381 -14.60 -30.86 32.96
C GLN A 381 -14.96 -29.41 33.29
N SER A 382 -14.44 -28.45 32.51
CA SER A 382 -14.70 -27.02 32.61
C SER A 382 -16.10 -26.66 32.10
N GLN A 383 -16.56 -27.31 31.02
CA GLN A 383 -17.93 -27.16 30.53
C GLN A 383 -18.99 -27.60 31.56
N ARG A 384 -18.71 -28.69 32.31
CA ARG A 384 -19.61 -29.22 33.35
C ARG A 384 -19.71 -28.32 34.59
N ARG A 385 -18.71 -27.46 34.87
CA ARG A 385 -18.74 -26.50 35.99
C ARG A 385 -19.49 -25.21 35.67
N GLY A 386 -19.85 -25.00 34.40
CA GLY A 386 -20.55 -23.79 33.95
C GLY A 386 -19.64 -22.57 33.79
N ASP A 387 -18.33 -22.76 33.67
CA ASP A 387 -17.37 -21.68 33.44
C ASP A 387 -17.62 -21.06 32.06
N ARG A 388 -17.87 -19.75 32.04
CA ARG A 388 -18.00 -18.95 30.81
C ARG A 388 -16.78 -18.06 30.68
N ALA A 389 -16.12 -18.06 29.52
CA ALA A 389 -15.21 -17.00 29.11
C ALA A 389 -16.03 -15.70 28.98
N GLY A 390 -15.97 -14.86 30.01
CA GLY A 390 -16.71 -13.60 30.09
C GLY A 390 -15.78 -12.41 29.94
N PRO A 391 -16.23 -11.28 29.35
CA PRO A 391 -15.39 -10.10 29.16
C PRO A 391 -15.03 -9.46 30.51
N GLY A 392 -13.84 -9.76 31.02
CA GLY A 392 -13.37 -9.31 32.34
C GLY A 392 -12.74 -7.91 32.36
N CYS A 393 -13.49 -6.95 32.89
CA CYS A 393 -13.11 -5.68 33.55
C CYS A 393 -12.27 -4.63 32.77
N LEU A 394 -13.01 -3.59 32.34
CA LEU A 394 -12.58 -2.31 31.77
C LEU A 394 -11.91 -1.37 32.80
N ASP A 395 -10.84 -0.71 32.34
CA ASP A 395 -10.20 0.55 32.79
C ASP A 395 -10.23 1.00 34.27
N SER A 396 -9.13 0.74 35.01
CA SER A 396 -8.92 1.36 36.33
C SER A 396 -7.48 1.79 36.67
N ALA A 397 -6.54 1.82 35.72
CA ALA A 397 -5.22 2.43 35.94
C ALA A 397 -5.17 3.86 35.35
N PRO A 398 -4.53 4.85 36.01
CA PRO A 398 -4.33 6.15 35.41
C PRO A 398 -3.45 5.98 34.15
N LEU A 399 -4.00 6.37 32.99
CA LEU A 399 -3.31 6.39 31.69
C LEU A 399 -2.19 7.47 31.62
N ASP A 400 -1.92 8.14 32.74
CA ASP A 400 -1.11 9.35 32.83
C ASP A 400 -0.23 9.30 34.10
N LEU A 401 1.09 9.35 33.91
CA LEU A 401 2.11 9.31 34.97
C LEU A 401 2.71 10.69 35.30
N SER A 402 2.11 11.79 34.81
CA SER A 402 2.65 13.15 34.93
C SER A 402 3.01 13.62 36.36
N GLY A 403 2.52 12.95 37.40
CA GLY A 403 2.85 13.25 38.81
C GLY A 403 3.97 12.43 39.48
N PHE A 404 4.50 11.37 38.85
CA PHE A 404 5.39 10.39 39.52
C PHE A 404 6.87 10.41 39.07
N LEU A 405 7.24 11.31 38.16
CA LEU A 405 8.47 11.18 37.36
C LEU A 405 9.81 11.62 37.96
N PRO A 406 9.95 12.47 38.99
CA PRO A 406 11.28 12.98 39.36
C PRO A 406 12.27 11.90 39.83
N GLY A 407 11.81 10.78 40.37
CA GLY A 407 12.69 9.74 40.95
C GLY A 407 12.86 8.45 40.13
N TYR A 408 12.02 8.21 39.12
CA TYR A 408 12.04 6.95 38.35
C TYR A 408 12.83 7.05 37.04
N ALA A 409 12.93 8.25 36.46
CA ALA A 409 13.70 8.48 35.23
C ALA A 409 15.20 8.17 35.40
N GLU A 410 15.75 8.31 36.61
CA GLU A 410 17.17 8.01 36.91
C GLU A 410 17.49 6.51 36.98
N ARG A 411 16.48 5.61 36.99
CA ARG A 411 16.69 4.16 37.22
C ARG A 411 16.35 3.24 36.04
N GLY A 412 15.96 3.78 34.89
CA GLY A 412 15.90 3.05 33.61
C GLY A 412 14.87 1.91 33.47
N ALA A 413 14.01 1.67 34.46
CA ALA A 413 12.98 0.63 34.39
C ALA A 413 11.71 1.02 35.16
N LEU A 414 10.53 0.80 34.53
CA LEU A 414 9.22 1.00 35.13
C LEU A 414 8.43 -0.32 35.04
N ARG A 415 7.92 -0.81 36.18
CA ARG A 415 7.16 -2.08 36.28
C ARG A 415 5.74 -1.83 36.79
N PHE A 416 4.74 -2.35 36.08
CA PHE A 416 3.32 -2.27 36.47
C PHE A 416 2.66 -3.66 36.42
N CYS A 417 1.71 -3.91 37.33
CA CYS A 417 0.95 -5.16 37.43
C CYS A 417 -0.55 -4.88 37.34
N ARG A 418 -1.31 -5.65 36.52
CA ARG A 418 -2.77 -5.51 36.37
C ARG A 418 -3.47 -6.87 36.40
N CYS A 419 -4.64 -6.95 37.08
CA CYS A 419 -5.61 -8.03 36.89
C CYS A 419 -6.43 -7.79 35.62
N VAL A 420 -6.44 -8.75 34.70
CA VAL A 420 -7.39 -8.79 33.58
C VAL A 420 -8.28 -10.00 33.84
N GLY A 421 -9.61 -9.82 33.92
CA GLY A 421 -10.51 -10.87 34.43
C GLY A 421 -10.51 -12.15 33.57
N ARG A 422 -11.16 -13.19 34.11
CA ARG A 422 -11.31 -14.56 33.58
C ARG A 422 -11.16 -14.72 32.06
N ALA A 423 -10.19 -15.53 31.64
CA ALA A 423 -10.03 -16.01 30.26
C ALA A 423 -11.07 -17.09 29.92
#